data_AF-A0A9D9NNT3-F1
#
_entry.id   AF-A0A9D9NNT3-F1
#
_cell.length_a   1.000
_cell.length_b   1.000
_cell.length_c   1.000
_cell.angle_alpha   90.00
_cell.angle_beta   90.00
_cell.angle_gamma   90.00
#
_symmetry.space_group_name_H-M   'P 1'
#
loop_
_entity.id
_entity.type
_entity.pdbx_description
1 polymer ?
#
loop_
_entity_poly.entity_id
_entity_poly.type
_entity_poly.pdbx_seq_one_letter_code
_entity_poly.pdbx_strand_id
1 'polypeptide(L)'
;KCPRCGARNVRAYCRKCNEPLTPAARKEVERAMKDPVFLKAAELAVKLAELEQQIQECDRPEDAAGKDTPAAPAKELPPDILRLKELLASVRTDGAGPARPAEPAKKAAPAKQAVKRKSKEELQEEYRKMKAELNSTLSSMVPPAGSTPQEQRNYYSARKVSVLQKVRGSTPIAWVCNYCGCWHNQPSECVEPELGGTYIYDERIITVSKEL
;
A
#
# COMPACT_ATOMS: atom_id res chain seq x y z
N LYS A 1 15.08 -17.81 -13.55
CA LYS A 1 14.87 -16.63 -12.67
C LYS A 1 13.42 -16.15 -12.86
N CYS A 2 12.79 -15.54 -11.86
CA CYS A 2 11.45 -14.97 -12.02
C CYS A 2 11.53 -13.73 -12.94
N PRO A 3 10.66 -13.62 -13.97
CA PRO A 3 10.69 -12.49 -14.90
C PRO A 3 10.24 -11.17 -14.25
N ARG A 4 9.41 -11.23 -13.20
CA ARG A 4 8.84 -10.05 -12.54
C ARG A 4 9.73 -9.42 -11.47
N CYS A 5 10.39 -10.24 -10.64
CA CYS A 5 11.16 -9.74 -9.49
C CYS A 5 12.62 -10.21 -9.44
N GLY A 6 13.08 -10.95 -10.45
CA GLY A 6 14.46 -11.42 -10.55
C GLY A 6 14.86 -12.57 -9.61
N ALA A 7 13.99 -12.97 -8.68
CA ALA A 7 14.31 -14.02 -7.70
C ALA A 7 14.64 -15.37 -8.37
N ARG A 8 15.62 -16.09 -7.81
CA ARG A 8 15.88 -17.50 -8.17
C ARG A 8 14.85 -18.39 -7.50
N ASN A 9 14.16 -19.20 -8.28
CA ASN A 9 13.09 -20.08 -7.79
C ASN A 9 13.28 -21.48 -8.39
N VAL A 10 12.98 -22.50 -7.58
CA VAL A 10 12.96 -23.91 -7.98
C VAL A 10 11.54 -24.46 -8.09
N ARG A 11 10.54 -23.71 -7.60
CA ARG A 11 9.12 -24.10 -7.58
C ARG A 11 8.35 -23.52 -8.77
N ALA A 12 7.12 -24.00 -8.94
CA ALA A 12 6.20 -23.57 -9.99
C ALA A 12 5.76 -22.09 -9.88
N TYR A 13 5.79 -21.51 -8.67
CA TYR A 13 5.47 -20.11 -8.39
C TYR A 13 6.67 -19.38 -7.79
N CYS A 14 6.76 -18.07 -8.02
CA CYS A 14 7.79 -17.25 -7.41
C CYS A 14 7.53 -17.04 -5.91
N ARG A 15 8.53 -17.34 -5.07
CA ARG A 15 8.43 -17.15 -3.61
C ARG A 15 8.23 -15.70 -3.15
N LYS A 16 8.61 -14.71 -3.98
CA LYS A 16 8.58 -13.28 -3.62
C LYS A 16 7.34 -12.56 -4.13
N CYS A 17 6.85 -12.90 -5.33
CA CYS A 17 5.75 -12.17 -5.96
C CYS A 17 4.63 -13.07 -6.49
N ASN A 18 4.65 -14.36 -6.14
CA ASN A 18 3.69 -15.39 -6.56
C ASN A 18 3.49 -15.51 -8.09
N GLU A 19 4.47 -15.09 -8.89
CA GLU A 19 4.41 -15.19 -10.36
C GLU A 19 4.42 -16.66 -10.81
N PRO A 20 3.48 -17.12 -11.66
CA PRO A 20 3.47 -18.47 -12.20
C PRO A 20 4.61 -18.68 -13.21
N LEU A 21 5.58 -19.50 -12.85
CA LEU A 21 6.80 -19.72 -13.64
C LEU A 21 6.65 -20.85 -14.65
N THR A 22 5.91 -21.91 -14.30
CA THR A 22 5.71 -23.08 -15.17
C THR A 22 4.42 -22.98 -16.00
N PRO A 23 4.33 -23.68 -17.15
CA PRO A 23 3.10 -23.74 -17.93
C PRO A 23 1.91 -24.31 -17.13
N ALA A 24 2.15 -25.33 -16.29
CA ALA A 24 1.13 -25.88 -15.42
C ALA A 24 0.59 -24.85 -14.41
N ALA A 25 1.47 -24.05 -13.79
CA ALA A 25 1.05 -22.97 -12.89
C ALA A 25 0.21 -21.91 -13.61
N ARG A 26 0.61 -21.49 -14.82
CA ARG A 26 -0.18 -20.53 -15.61
C ARG A 26 -1.58 -21.04 -15.93
N LYS A 27 -1.70 -22.31 -16.32
CA LYS A 27 -2.99 -22.97 -16.56
C LYS A 27 -3.87 -22.98 -15.31
N GLU A 28 -3.29 -23.17 -14.12
CA GLU A 28 -4.06 -23.11 -12.87
C GLU A 28 -4.56 -21.71 -12.54
N VAL A 29 -3.76 -20.68 -12.82
CA VAL A 29 -4.19 -19.29 -12.65
C VAL A 29 -5.35 -18.98 -13.59
N GLU A 30 -5.29 -19.42 -14.85
CA GLU A 30 -6.41 -19.29 -15.79
C GLU A 30 -7.67 -20.02 -15.32
N ARG A 31 -7.52 -21.19 -14.69
CA ARG A 31 -8.64 -21.91 -14.08
C ARG A 31 -9.22 -21.15 -12.90
N ALA A 32 -8.37 -20.60 -12.03
CA ALA A 32 -8.81 -19.81 -10.88
C ALA A 32 -9.60 -18.56 -11.33
N MET A 33 -9.15 -17.87 -12.38
CA MET A 33 -9.86 -16.69 -12.92
C MET A 33 -11.27 -16.99 -13.47
N LYS A 34 -11.55 -18.24 -13.81
CA LYS A 34 -12.87 -18.69 -14.30
C LYS A 34 -13.73 -19.32 -13.19
N ASP A 35 -13.17 -19.50 -12.00
CA ASP A 35 -13.82 -20.18 -10.88
C ASP A 35 -14.74 -19.18 -10.14
N PRO A 36 -16.07 -19.36 -10.17
CA PRO A 36 -17.00 -18.41 -9.57
C PRO A 36 -16.84 -18.31 -8.05
N VAL A 37 -16.40 -19.39 -7.40
CA VAL A 37 -16.15 -19.40 -5.95
C VAL A 37 -14.95 -18.51 -5.62
N PHE A 38 -13.89 -18.60 -6.42
CA PHE A 38 -12.72 -17.75 -6.28
C PHE A 38 -13.03 -16.27 -6.56
N LEU A 39 -13.84 -15.99 -7.58
CA LEU A 39 -14.27 -14.62 -7.89
C LEU A 39 -15.11 -14.03 -6.75
N LYS A 40 -16.02 -14.81 -6.17
CA LYS A 40 -16.81 -14.39 -5.00
C LYS A 40 -15.89 -14.11 -3.80
N ALA A 41 -14.90 -14.97 -3.53
CA ALA A 41 -13.93 -14.75 -2.47
C ALA A 41 -13.11 -13.47 -2.69
N ALA A 42 -12.69 -13.20 -3.93
CA ALA A 42 -11.98 -11.97 -4.29
C ALA A 42 -12.85 -10.72 -4.09
N GLU A 43 -14.14 -10.78 -4.40
CA GLU A 43 -15.07 -9.67 -4.15
C GLU A 43 -15.27 -9.43 -2.64
N LEU A 44 -15.47 -10.49 -1.86
CA LEU A 44 -15.57 -10.40 -0.40
C LEU A 44 -14.31 -9.81 0.22
N ALA A 45 -13.14 -10.18 -0.29
CA ALA A 45 -11.85 -9.64 0.12
C ALA A 45 -11.74 -8.13 -0.11
N VAL A 46 -12.20 -7.62 -1.26
CA VAL A 46 -12.22 -6.18 -1.54
C VAL A 46 -13.15 -5.45 -0.57
N LYS A 47 -14.37 -5.97 -0.34
CA LYS A 47 -15.33 -5.39 0.60
C LYS A 47 -14.79 -5.37 2.04
N LEU A 48 -14.10 -6.43 2.47
CA LEU A 48 -13.42 -6.48 3.76
C LEU A 48 -12.30 -5.43 3.86
N ALA A 49 -11.54 -5.22 2.79
CA ALA A 49 -10.50 -4.20 2.76
C ALA A 49 -11.08 -2.79 2.87
N GLU A 50 -12.23 -2.53 2.25
CA GLU A 50 -12.96 -1.26 2.37
C GLU A 50 -13.53 -1.05 3.77
N LEU A 51 -14.14 -2.09 4.37
CA LEU A 51 -14.62 -2.04 5.75
C LEU A 51 -13.48 -1.79 6.74
N GLU A 52 -12.33 -2.44 6.53
CA GLU A 52 -11.13 -2.22 7.35
C GLU A 52 -10.65 -0.76 7.25
N GLN A 53 -10.66 -0.17 6.05
CA GLN A 53 -10.34 1.26 5.87
C GLN A 53 -11.35 2.18 6.58
N GLN A 54 -12.64 1.85 6.56
CA GLN A 54 -13.67 2.62 7.27
C GLN A 54 -13.51 2.54 8.78
N ILE A 55 -13.18 1.36 9.32
CA ILE A 55 -12.89 1.18 10.75
C ILE A 55 -11.66 1.99 11.16
N GLN A 56 -10.58 1.94 10.36
CA GLN A 56 -9.37 2.74 10.60
C GLN A 56 -9.66 4.25 10.56
N GLU A 57 -10.54 4.69 9.68
CA GLU A 57 -10.96 6.09 9.58
C GLU A 57 -11.82 6.53 10.78
N CYS A 58 -12.63 5.63 11.35
CA CYS A 58 -13.35 5.87 12.62
C CYS A 58 -12.43 5.94 13.83
N ASP A 59 -11.32 5.19 13.81
CA ASP A 59 -10.28 5.23 14.84
C ASP A 59 -9.36 6.45 14.74
N ARG A 60 -9.57 7.29 13.72
CA ARG A 60 -8.79 8.51 13.57
C ARG A 60 -9.16 9.48 14.70
N PRO A 61 -8.17 9.96 15.49
CA PRO A 61 -8.41 11.03 16.44
C PRO A 61 -8.92 12.28 15.70
N GLU A 62 -9.98 12.90 16.22
CA GLU A 62 -10.66 14.04 15.59
C GLU A 62 -9.75 15.27 15.42
N ASP A 63 -8.61 15.32 16.13
CA ASP A 63 -7.57 16.34 15.96
C ASP A 63 -6.85 16.32 14.60
N ALA A 64 -7.01 15.24 13.81
CA ALA A 64 -6.50 15.15 12.44
C ALA A 64 -7.58 15.45 11.37
N ALA A 65 -8.80 15.75 11.78
CA ALA A 65 -9.93 16.04 10.91
C ALA A 65 -10.42 17.48 11.11
N GLY A 66 -9.63 18.45 10.63
CA GLY A 66 -10.16 19.77 10.28
C GLY A 66 -10.56 20.69 11.45
N LYS A 67 -9.74 20.79 12.50
CA LYS A 67 -9.41 22.13 13.00
C LYS A 67 -8.22 22.59 12.20
N ASP A 68 -8.21 23.86 11.80
CA ASP A 68 -6.98 24.58 11.44
C ASP A 68 -5.93 24.23 12.47
N THR A 69 -5.10 23.23 12.16
CA THR A 69 -3.85 23.05 12.85
C THR A 69 -3.09 24.30 12.41
N PRO A 70 -2.79 25.27 13.30
CA PRO A 70 -1.78 26.23 12.93
C PRO A 70 -0.60 25.36 12.54
N ALA A 71 -0.18 25.49 11.28
CA ALA A 71 0.89 24.71 10.70
C ALA A 71 1.92 24.49 11.80
N ALA A 72 2.13 23.22 12.21
CA ALA A 72 3.23 22.88 13.11
C ALA A 72 4.41 23.70 12.59
N PRO A 73 5.02 24.57 13.41
CA PRO A 73 5.85 25.67 12.91
C PRO A 73 6.76 25.01 11.90
N ALA A 74 6.58 25.37 10.63
CA ALA A 74 7.41 24.85 9.58
C ALA A 74 8.80 25.13 10.12
N LYS A 75 9.54 24.09 10.52
CA LYS A 75 10.96 24.27 10.79
C LYS A 75 11.43 24.79 9.46
N GLU A 76 11.61 26.11 9.39
CA GLU A 76 11.93 26.82 8.17
C GLU A 76 13.08 26.02 7.61
N LEU A 77 12.84 25.38 6.46
CA LEU A 77 13.90 24.60 5.85
C LEU A 77 15.06 25.59 5.74
N PRO A 78 16.25 25.26 6.27
CA PRO A 78 17.38 26.17 6.29
C PRO A 78 17.51 26.88 4.94
N PRO A 79 17.84 28.18 4.91
CA PRO A 79 17.83 28.98 3.68
C PRO A 79 18.61 28.32 2.53
N ASP A 80 19.62 27.52 2.86
CA ASP A 80 20.41 26.72 1.93
C ASP A 80 19.59 25.65 1.19
N ILE A 81 18.62 25.00 1.84
CA ILE A 81 17.73 24.01 1.22
C ILE A 81 16.71 24.70 0.30
N LEU A 82 16.21 25.88 0.67
CA LEU A 82 15.32 26.68 -0.18
C LEU A 82 16.06 27.15 -1.44
N ARG A 83 17.28 27.67 -1.26
CA ARG A 83 18.17 28.06 -2.35
C ARG A 83 18.53 26.88 -3.25
N LEU A 84 18.80 25.70 -2.69
CA LEU A 84 19.08 24.50 -3.46
C LEU A 84 17.87 24.04 -4.28
N LYS A 85 16.65 24.11 -3.71
CA LYS A 85 15.42 23.81 -4.47
C LYS A 85 15.22 24.78 -5.63
N GLU A 86 15.49 26.06 -5.43
CA GLU A 86 15.41 27.09 -6.49
C GLU A 86 16.47 26.86 -7.58
N LEU A 87 17.71 26.53 -7.19
CA LEU A 87 18.78 26.17 -8.12
C LEU A 87 18.46 24.88 -8.91
N LEU A 88 17.91 23.86 -8.26
CA LEU A 88 17.50 22.62 -8.93
C LEU A 88 16.27 22.83 -9.85
N ALA A 89 15.39 23.77 -9.50
CA ALA A 89 14.26 24.16 -10.34
C ALA A 89 14.72 24.95 -11.58
N SER A 90 15.71 25.83 -11.43
CA SER A 90 16.31 26.59 -12.54
C SER A 90 17.21 25.76 -13.45
N VAL A 91 17.81 24.66 -12.96
CA VAL A 91 18.57 23.72 -13.79
C VAL A 91 17.67 22.79 -14.62
N ARG A 92 16.38 22.66 -14.26
CA ARG A 92 15.42 21.81 -15.01
C ARG A 92 14.84 22.47 -16.26
N THR A 93 15.28 23.68 -16.62
CA THR A 93 14.78 24.41 -17.79
C THR A 93 15.78 24.46 -18.94
N ASP A 94 16.14 23.30 -19.49
CA ASP A 94 16.69 23.15 -20.85
C ASP A 94 16.07 21.94 -21.57
N GLY A 95 14.76 21.76 -21.38
CA GLY A 95 13.95 20.76 -22.06
C GLY A 95 12.53 21.28 -22.25
N ALA A 96 12.26 21.84 -23.42
CA ALA A 96 10.98 22.43 -23.80
C ALA A 96 9.79 21.46 -23.63
N GLY A 97 8.75 21.91 -22.93
CA GLY A 97 7.42 21.31 -22.86
C GLY A 97 6.38 22.42 -22.60
N PRO A 98 5.18 22.38 -23.20
CA PRO A 98 4.36 23.56 -23.39
C PRO A 98 3.68 24.04 -22.09
N ALA A 99 3.43 25.36 -22.06
CA ALA A 99 2.70 26.06 -21.02
C ALA A 99 1.38 25.37 -20.67
N ARG A 100 1.19 25.09 -19.38
CA ARG A 100 -0.04 24.55 -18.81
C ARG A 100 -1.10 25.67 -18.78
N PRO A 101 -2.27 25.52 -19.42
CA PRO A 101 -3.33 26.51 -19.32
C PRO A 101 -3.81 26.66 -17.88
N ALA A 102 -4.13 27.90 -17.48
CA ALA A 102 -4.71 28.21 -16.19
C ALA A 102 -6.01 27.43 -15.96
N GLU A 103 -6.10 26.71 -14.83
CA GLU A 103 -7.32 26.04 -14.38
C GLU A 103 -8.41 27.08 -14.09
N PRO A 104 -9.63 26.95 -14.65
CA PRO A 104 -10.75 27.79 -14.27
C PRO A 104 -11.20 27.46 -12.84
N ALA A 105 -11.58 28.51 -12.10
CA ALA A 105 -12.07 28.44 -10.73
C ALA A 105 -13.15 27.37 -10.55
N LYS A 106 -12.94 26.47 -9.58
CA LYS A 106 -13.88 25.41 -9.20
C LYS A 106 -15.17 26.06 -8.66
N LYS A 107 -16.24 25.97 -9.43
CA LYS A 107 -17.60 26.26 -8.94
C LYS A 107 -17.92 25.32 -7.78
N ALA A 108 -18.50 25.89 -6.72
CA ALA A 108 -18.89 25.18 -5.51
C ALA A 108 -19.78 23.96 -5.84
N ALA A 109 -19.37 22.80 -5.35
CA ALA A 109 -20.17 21.58 -5.43
C ALA A 109 -21.39 21.67 -4.50
N PRO A 110 -22.56 21.13 -4.89
CA PRO A 110 -23.74 21.10 -4.02
C PRO A 110 -23.49 20.22 -2.79
N ALA A 111 -24.08 20.63 -1.67
CA ALA A 111 -23.98 19.96 -0.38
C ALA A 111 -24.37 18.47 -0.49
N LYS A 112 -23.41 17.58 -0.20
CA LYS A 112 -23.66 16.14 -0.14
C LYS A 112 -24.57 15.86 1.05
N GLN A 113 -25.69 15.19 0.79
CA GLN A 113 -26.60 14.69 1.81
C GLN A 113 -25.83 13.83 2.83
N ALA A 114 -26.05 14.11 4.11
CA ALA A 114 -25.44 13.37 5.21
C ALA A 114 -26.02 11.95 5.26
N VAL A 115 -25.32 11.00 4.66
CA VAL A 115 -25.59 9.57 4.88
C VAL A 115 -25.24 9.26 6.33
N LYS A 116 -26.18 8.70 7.10
CA LYS A 116 -25.95 8.21 8.46
C LYS A 116 -24.73 7.28 8.45
N ARG A 117 -23.64 7.70 9.12
CA ARG A 117 -22.45 6.87 9.30
C ARG A 117 -22.82 5.74 10.27
N LYS A 118 -22.65 4.49 9.84
CA LYS A 118 -22.76 3.32 10.73
C LYS A 118 -21.80 3.48 11.90
N SER A 119 -22.17 2.96 13.06
CA SER A 119 -21.28 3.02 14.23
C SER A 119 -20.04 2.15 14.01
N LYS A 120 -18.94 2.44 14.71
CA LYS A 120 -17.72 1.62 14.63
C LYS A 120 -18.00 0.16 14.98
N GLU A 121 -18.86 -0.08 15.98
CA GLU A 121 -19.24 -1.42 16.42
C GLU A 121 -20.04 -2.17 15.35
N GLU A 122 -20.97 -1.49 14.68
CA GLU A 122 -21.72 -2.06 13.55
C GLU A 122 -20.77 -2.45 12.39
N LEU A 123 -19.80 -1.59 12.06
CA LEU A 123 -18.80 -1.87 11.02
C LEU A 123 -17.91 -3.06 11.40
N GLN A 124 -17.52 -3.17 12.67
CA GLN A 124 -16.73 -4.31 13.16
C GLN A 124 -17.51 -5.62 13.11
N GLU A 125 -18.79 -5.61 13.45
CA GLU A 125 -19.65 -6.79 13.38
C GLU A 125 -19.89 -7.23 11.93
N GLU A 126 -20.12 -6.27 11.03
CA GLU A 126 -20.22 -6.53 9.59
C GLU A 126 -18.91 -7.14 9.04
N TYR A 127 -17.76 -6.59 9.45
CA TYR A 127 -16.44 -7.13 9.12
C TYR A 127 -16.28 -8.58 9.60
N ARG A 128 -16.66 -8.88 10.86
CA ARG A 128 -16.56 -10.25 11.42
C ARG A 128 -17.42 -11.23 10.64
N LYS A 129 -18.67 -10.88 10.33
CA LYS A 129 -19.59 -11.72 9.57
C LYS A 129 -19.07 -11.98 8.16
N MET A 130 -18.63 -10.93 7.47
CA MET A 130 -18.12 -11.03 6.11
C MET A 130 -16.78 -11.80 6.06
N LYS A 131 -15.95 -11.67 7.09
CA LYS A 131 -14.71 -12.45 7.23
C LYS A 131 -15.02 -13.94 7.45
N ALA A 132 -16.04 -14.26 8.22
CA ALA A 132 -16.49 -15.64 8.39
C ALA A 132 -17.02 -16.23 7.07
N GLU A 133 -17.79 -15.47 6.30
CA GLU A 133 -18.25 -15.89 4.96
C GLU A 133 -17.07 -16.11 4.01
N LEU A 134 -16.09 -15.21 4.00
CA LEU A 134 -14.87 -15.37 3.21
C LEU A 134 -14.13 -16.65 3.63
N ASN A 135 -13.88 -16.86 4.92
CA ASN A 135 -13.18 -18.04 5.42
C ASN A 135 -13.92 -19.35 5.05
N SER A 136 -15.25 -19.35 5.11
CA SER A 136 -16.08 -20.49 4.70
C SER A 136 -15.99 -20.74 3.18
N THR A 137 -15.99 -19.67 2.38
CA THR A 137 -15.81 -19.76 0.93
C THR A 137 -14.43 -20.32 0.59
N LEU A 138 -13.37 -19.83 1.25
CA LEU A 138 -12.00 -20.30 1.06
C LEU A 138 -11.83 -21.76 1.49
N SER A 139 -12.47 -22.22 2.58
CA SER A 139 -12.35 -23.60 3.05
C SER A 139 -13.04 -24.62 2.14
N SER A 140 -14.08 -24.20 1.41
CA SER A 140 -14.74 -25.06 0.41
C SER A 140 -13.92 -25.26 -0.87
N MET A 141 -12.92 -24.44 -1.13
CA MET A 141 -12.04 -24.57 -2.30
C MET A 141 -11.00 -25.67 -2.07
N VAL A 142 -11.29 -26.86 -2.59
CA VAL A 142 -10.38 -28.01 -2.54
C VAL A 142 -9.91 -28.42 -3.94
N PRO A 143 -8.66 -28.90 -4.07
CA PRO A 143 -8.17 -29.41 -5.34
C PRO A 143 -8.97 -30.65 -5.77
N PRO A 144 -9.05 -30.94 -7.08
CA PRO A 144 -9.75 -32.12 -7.58
C PRO A 144 -9.29 -33.42 -6.92
N ALA A 145 -10.20 -34.37 -6.73
CA ALA A 145 -9.87 -35.69 -6.18
C ALA A 145 -8.82 -36.38 -7.07
N GLY A 146 -7.79 -36.98 -6.46
CA GLY A 146 -6.70 -37.64 -7.18
C GLY A 146 -5.58 -36.71 -7.66
N SER A 147 -5.64 -35.40 -7.37
CA SER A 147 -4.56 -34.46 -7.67
C SER A 147 -3.23 -34.89 -7.05
N THR A 148 -2.14 -34.83 -7.81
CA THR A 148 -0.78 -35.03 -7.27
C THR A 148 -0.43 -33.93 -6.26
N PRO A 149 0.51 -34.16 -5.33
CA PRO A 149 0.95 -33.12 -4.39
C PRO A 149 1.42 -31.82 -5.07
N GLN A 150 2.00 -31.92 -6.27
CA GLN A 150 2.43 -30.74 -7.02
C GLN A 150 1.25 -29.97 -7.62
N GLU A 151 0.23 -30.66 -8.12
CA GLU A 151 -1.01 -30.03 -8.61
C GLU A 151 -1.80 -29.37 -7.48
N GLN A 152 -1.90 -30.03 -6.31
CA GLN A 152 -2.54 -29.45 -5.13
C GLN A 152 -1.86 -28.14 -4.72
N ARG A 153 -0.52 -28.11 -4.67
CA ARG A 153 0.23 -26.87 -4.40
C ARG A 153 -0.05 -25.79 -5.45
N ASN A 154 -0.11 -26.17 -6.72
CA ASN A 154 -0.37 -25.21 -7.79
C ASN A 154 -1.80 -24.66 -7.71
N TYR A 155 -2.78 -25.49 -7.35
CA TYR A 155 -4.17 -25.12 -7.13
C TYR A 155 -4.31 -24.04 -6.04
N TYR A 156 -3.72 -24.27 -4.87
CA TYR A 156 -3.76 -23.30 -3.76
C TYR A 156 -2.97 -22.04 -4.07
N SER A 157 -1.80 -22.16 -4.72
CA SER A 157 -0.98 -20.99 -5.08
C SER A 157 -1.65 -20.10 -6.13
N ALA A 158 -2.43 -20.69 -7.04
CA ALA A 158 -3.23 -19.96 -8.04
C ALA A 158 -4.39 -19.19 -7.42
N ARG A 159 -5.01 -19.74 -6.36
CA ARG A 159 -6.20 -19.21 -5.68
C ARG A 159 -5.86 -18.37 -4.44
N LYS A 160 -4.67 -17.78 -4.44
CA LYS A 160 -4.26 -16.87 -3.38
C LYS A 160 -4.94 -15.52 -3.57
N VAL A 161 -5.82 -15.13 -2.63
CA VAL A 161 -6.51 -13.84 -2.68
C VAL A 161 -5.62 -12.77 -2.05
N SER A 162 -5.33 -11.71 -2.82
CA SER A 162 -4.55 -10.57 -2.34
C SER A 162 -5.24 -9.27 -2.74
N VAL A 163 -5.32 -8.33 -1.80
CA VAL A 163 -5.88 -6.99 -2.02
C VAL A 163 -4.79 -5.94 -1.90
N LEU A 164 -4.84 -4.93 -2.76
CA LEU A 164 -3.99 -3.74 -2.65
C LEU A 164 -4.67 -2.76 -1.69
N GLN A 165 -4.07 -2.56 -0.53
CA GLN A 165 -4.55 -1.61 0.46
C GLN A 165 -3.66 -0.37 0.50
N LYS A 166 -4.28 0.79 0.53
CA LYS A 166 -3.62 2.05 0.85
C LYS A 166 -3.55 2.15 2.36
N VAL A 167 -2.33 2.08 2.90
CA VAL A 167 -2.08 2.22 4.34
C VAL A 167 -1.16 3.41 4.58
N ARG A 168 -1.29 4.04 5.74
CA ARG A 168 -0.29 5.02 6.18
C ARG A 168 0.99 4.27 6.52
N GLY A 169 2.04 4.54 5.76
CA GLY A 169 3.37 4.03 5.98
C GLY A 169 4.28 5.14 6.45
N SER A 170 5.24 4.76 7.28
CA SER A 170 6.31 5.64 7.73
C SER A 170 7.57 5.27 6.96
N THR A 171 8.10 6.18 6.13
CA THR A 171 9.34 5.95 5.37
C THR A 171 10.45 6.85 5.90
N PRO A 172 11.63 6.34 6.22
CA PRO A 172 12.74 7.18 6.67
C PRO A 172 13.14 8.13 5.53
N ILE A 173 13.10 9.43 5.78
CA ILE A 173 13.55 10.48 4.84
C ILE A 173 15.05 10.66 4.98
N ALA A 174 15.51 10.76 6.23
CA ALA A 174 16.88 11.06 6.57
C ALA A 174 17.16 10.65 8.01
N TRP A 175 18.43 10.45 8.30
CA TRP A 175 18.98 10.31 9.64
C TRP A 175 19.74 11.59 9.99
N VAL A 176 19.36 12.23 11.09
CA VAL A 176 20.02 13.44 11.58
C VAL A 176 21.08 13.01 12.60
N CYS A 177 22.33 13.32 12.28
CA CYS A 177 23.48 12.99 13.12
C CYS A 177 23.49 13.81 14.43
N ASN A 178 23.79 13.18 15.57
CA ASN A 178 23.96 13.87 16.84
C ASN A 178 25.27 14.67 16.95
N TYR A 179 26.31 14.27 16.21
CA TYR A 179 27.63 14.90 16.24
C TYR A 179 27.69 16.17 15.39
N CYS A 180 27.38 16.07 14.09
CA CYS A 180 27.49 17.19 13.15
C CYS A 180 26.16 17.89 12.84
N GLY A 181 25.02 17.33 13.24
CA GLY A 181 23.69 17.87 12.91
C GLY A 181 23.28 17.74 11.44
N CYS A 182 24.14 17.15 10.59
CA CYS A 182 23.85 16.96 9.17
C CYS A 182 22.82 15.85 8.93
N TRP A 183 22.14 15.95 7.79
CA TRP A 183 21.14 14.99 7.34
C TRP A 183 21.80 13.99 6.39
N HIS A 184 21.80 12.71 6.77
CA HIS A 184 22.33 11.61 5.99
C HIS A 184 21.21 10.68 5.52
N ASN A 185 21.46 9.86 4.50
CA ASN A 185 20.49 8.83 4.13
C ASN A 185 20.54 7.65 5.12
N GLN A 186 21.74 7.33 5.63
CA GLN A 186 21.97 6.29 6.63
C GLN A 186 23.15 6.66 7.56
N PRO A 187 23.21 6.12 8.79
CA PRO A 187 24.26 6.42 9.76
C PRO A 187 25.67 6.18 9.23
N SER A 188 25.87 5.17 8.39
CA SER A 188 27.18 4.79 7.85
C SER A 188 27.83 5.84 6.94
N GLU A 189 27.09 6.88 6.53
CA GLU A 189 27.62 8.02 5.77
C GLU A 189 28.20 9.12 6.67
N CYS A 190 28.12 8.93 7.99
CA CYS A 190 28.64 9.87 8.97
C CYS A 190 30.11 9.56 9.33
N VAL A 191 30.83 10.60 9.73
CA VAL A 191 32.22 10.49 10.23
C VAL A 191 32.26 9.84 11.62
N GLU A 192 31.29 10.15 12.49
CA GLU A 192 31.18 9.57 13.84
C GLU A 192 29.79 8.95 14.07
N PRO A 193 29.49 7.80 13.43
CA PRO A 193 28.19 7.14 13.57
C PRO A 193 27.96 6.58 14.98
N GLU A 194 29.03 6.34 15.76
CA GLU A 194 28.96 5.81 17.12
C GLU A 194 28.31 6.76 18.12
N LEU A 195 28.35 8.07 17.85
CA LEU A 195 27.64 9.09 18.63
C LEU A 195 26.13 9.13 18.35
N GLY A 196 25.67 8.31 17.40
CA GLY A 196 24.26 8.09 17.11
C GLY A 196 23.58 9.25 16.38
N GLY A 197 22.25 9.14 16.29
CA GLY A 197 21.40 10.08 15.57
C GLY A 197 19.96 9.59 15.48
N THR A 198 19.09 10.43 14.93
CA THR A 198 17.64 10.18 14.90
C THR A 198 17.12 10.09 13.47
N TYR A 199 16.36 9.04 13.16
CA TYR A 199 15.64 8.95 11.89
C TYR A 199 14.42 9.87 11.90
N ILE A 200 14.31 10.68 10.85
CA ILE A 200 13.14 11.48 10.52
C ILE A 200 12.34 10.71 9.49
N TYR A 201 11.06 10.49 9.77
CA TYR A 201 10.16 9.75 8.92
C TYR A 201 9.13 10.67 8.26
N ASP A 202 8.76 10.36 7.02
CA ASP A 202 7.61 10.95 6.35
C ASP A 202 6.41 10.03 6.51
N GLU A 203 5.26 10.59 6.87
CA GLU A 203 4.00 9.90 6.76
C GLU A 203 3.52 9.96 5.31
N ARG A 204 3.46 8.81 4.65
CA ARG A 204 2.94 8.71 3.28
C ARG A 204 1.91 7.61 3.16
N ILE A 205 1.01 7.77 2.20
CA ILE A 205 0.10 6.70 1.81
C ILE A 205 0.88 5.75 0.91
N ILE A 206 1.18 4.55 1.42
CA ILE A 206 1.82 3.48 0.65
C ILE A 206 0.78 2.44 0.24
N THR A 207 0.98 1.82 -0.92
CA THR A 207 0.13 0.71 -1.37
C THR A 207 0.82 -0.60 -1.02
N VAL A 208 0.18 -1.40 -0.17
CA VAL A 208 0.68 -2.70 0.29
C VAL A 208 -0.24 -3.79 -0.26
N SER A 209 0.34 -4.89 -0.74
CA SER A 209 -0.43 -6.09 -1.04
C SER A 209 -0.62 -6.87 0.25
N LYS A 210 -1.86 -6.95 0.72
CA LYS A 210 -2.24 -7.78 1.87
C LYS A 210 -2.83 -9.08 1.35
N GLU A 211 -2.25 -10.17 1.80
CA GLU A 211 -2.72 -11.53 1.55
C GLU A 211 -3.73 -11.87 2.66
N LEU A 212 -4.86 -12.45 2.27
CA LEU A 212 -5.94 -12.85 3.19
C LEU A 212 -5.85 -14.33 3.54
#